data_AF-A0AAN8G4G7-F1
#
_entry.id   AF-A0AAN8G4G7-F1
#
_cell.length_a   1.000
_cell.length_b   1.000
_cell.length_c   1.000
_cell.angle_alpha   90.00
_cell.angle_beta   90.00
_cell.angle_gamma   90.00
#
_symmetry.space_group_name_H-M   'P 1'
#
loop_
_entity.id
_entity.type
_entity.pdbx_description
1 polymer ?
#
loop_
_entity_poly.entity_id
_entity_poly.type
_entity_poly.pdbx_seq_one_letter_code
_entity_poly.pdbx_strand_id
1 'polypeptide(L)'
;MKHMDLLKQTGRTEMVVGWYHSHPGFGCWLSSVDVTTQQSFEALHPRAVALVVDPIQSVKGNVMLDAFRSINPLTVNPRLCAPTAEARQITSNMGHLVRPSLVSTVHGLGLRYYSMNCAYKLTTREQKMLMRLNQKTWIDGMKIRKFSACEQSNSDNIQEMLKLAQIFTKDITGEKPANTSEQQIKRYGRLDAKQKLEE
;
A
#
# COMPACT_ATOMS: atom_id res chain seq x y z
N MET A 1 -21.89 8.70 -23.48
CA MET A 1 -22.55 7.64 -24.28
C MET A 1 -21.60 6.94 -25.25
N LYS A 2 -20.82 7.66 -26.08
CA LYS A 2 -19.93 7.05 -27.10
C LYS A 2 -19.06 5.87 -26.63
N HIS A 3 -18.44 5.94 -25.46
CA HIS A 3 -17.55 4.86 -25.00
C HIS A 3 -18.29 3.56 -24.63
N MET A 4 -19.48 3.64 -24.01
CA MET A 4 -20.25 2.44 -23.65
C MET A 4 -20.78 1.72 -24.90
N ASP A 5 -21.13 2.47 -25.93
CA ASP A 5 -21.62 1.89 -27.19
C ASP A 5 -20.49 1.15 -27.93
N LEU A 6 -19.26 1.68 -27.87
CA LEU A 6 -18.07 1.00 -28.42
C LEU A 6 -17.73 -0.30 -27.66
N LEU A 7 -17.84 -0.32 -26.33
CA LEU A 7 -17.60 -1.53 -25.55
C LEU A 7 -18.60 -2.64 -25.90
N LYS A 8 -19.88 -2.29 -26.08
CA LYS A 8 -20.91 -3.24 -26.48
C LYS A 8 -20.59 -3.92 -27.82
N GLN A 9 -20.05 -3.17 -28.78
CA GLN A 9 -19.61 -3.72 -30.07
C GLN A 9 -18.50 -4.76 -29.92
N THR A 10 -17.62 -4.61 -28.91
CA THR A 10 -16.55 -5.57 -28.60
C THR A 10 -17.02 -6.76 -27.75
N GLY A 11 -18.33 -6.89 -27.48
CA GLY A 11 -18.89 -7.96 -26.64
C GLY A 11 -18.84 -7.68 -25.14
N ARG A 12 -18.53 -6.45 -24.71
CA ARG A 12 -18.52 -6.03 -23.30
C ARG A 12 -19.79 -5.26 -22.96
N THR A 13 -20.74 -5.94 -22.32
CA THR A 13 -22.08 -5.41 -22.03
C THR A 13 -22.27 -5.04 -20.56
N GLU A 14 -21.19 -4.90 -19.80
CA GLU A 14 -21.22 -4.55 -18.38
C GLU A 14 -21.78 -3.14 -18.14
N MET A 15 -22.48 -2.98 -17.02
CA MET A 15 -23.03 -1.69 -16.60
C MET A 15 -22.08 -0.95 -15.65
N VAL A 16 -22.27 0.37 -15.53
CA VAL A 16 -21.53 1.18 -14.57
C VAL A 16 -21.98 0.81 -13.14
N VAL A 17 -21.03 0.38 -12.31
CA VAL A 17 -21.28 -0.03 -10.90
C VAL A 17 -20.77 0.98 -9.87
N GLY A 18 -20.11 2.05 -10.33
CA GLY A 18 -19.47 3.03 -9.44
C GLY A 18 -18.48 3.89 -10.20
N TRP A 19 -17.63 4.58 -9.45
CA TRP A 19 -16.57 5.45 -9.95
C TRP A 19 -15.37 5.39 -9.03
N TYR A 20 -14.21 5.82 -9.52
CA TYR A 20 -13.00 5.90 -8.73
C TYR A 20 -12.26 7.20 -9.01
N HIS A 21 -11.47 7.64 -8.04
CA HIS A 21 -10.54 8.75 -8.20
C HIS A 21 -9.32 8.54 -7.29
N SER A 22 -8.31 9.39 -7.43
CA SER A 22 -7.07 9.27 -6.67
C SER A 22 -6.88 10.44 -5.72
N HIS A 23 -6.39 10.17 -4.52
CA HIS A 23 -5.93 11.16 -3.54
C HIS A 23 -4.43 10.98 -3.33
N PRO A 24 -3.56 11.66 -4.10
CA PRO A 24 -2.12 11.44 -4.01
C PRO A 24 -1.56 12.04 -2.71
N GLY A 25 -1.10 11.18 -1.80
CA GLY A 25 -0.40 11.58 -0.57
C GLY A 25 -1.30 11.96 0.61
N PHE A 26 -2.63 11.95 0.46
CA PHE A 26 -3.60 12.33 1.49
C PHE A 26 -4.25 11.14 2.21
N GLY A 27 -4.02 9.91 1.73
CA GLY A 27 -4.73 8.71 2.16
C GLY A 27 -6.14 8.62 1.57
N CYS A 28 -6.91 7.61 2.01
CA CYS A 28 -8.21 7.30 1.45
C CYS A 28 -9.35 7.85 2.32
N TRP A 29 -10.03 8.89 1.83
CA TRP A 29 -11.23 9.50 2.43
C TRP A 29 -12.04 10.25 1.36
N LEU A 30 -13.24 10.72 1.67
CA LEU A 30 -14.06 11.51 0.73
C LEU A 30 -14.16 12.96 1.19
N SER A 31 -13.87 13.89 0.30
CA SER A 31 -14.14 15.32 0.50
C SER A 31 -15.63 15.64 0.37
N SER A 32 -16.01 16.87 0.70
CA SER A 32 -17.40 17.34 0.49
C SER A 32 -17.83 17.28 -0.98
N VAL A 33 -16.92 17.55 -1.91
CA VAL A 33 -17.15 17.46 -3.35
C VAL A 33 -17.32 16.00 -3.77
N ASP A 34 -16.51 15.09 -3.22
CA ASP A 34 -16.60 13.66 -3.53
C ASP A 34 -17.90 13.06 -3.01
N VAL A 35 -18.34 13.44 -1.80
CA VAL A 35 -19.63 13.02 -1.24
C VAL A 35 -20.79 13.50 -2.11
N THR A 36 -20.76 14.74 -2.60
CA THR A 36 -21.81 15.30 -3.48
C THR A 36 -21.86 14.56 -4.82
N THR A 37 -20.69 14.23 -5.37
CA THR A 37 -20.55 13.44 -6.60
C THR A 37 -21.09 12.03 -6.39
N GLN A 38 -20.72 11.37 -5.28
CA GLN A 38 -21.21 10.05 -4.92
C GLN A 38 -22.74 10.02 -4.77
N GLN A 39 -23.34 11.02 -4.12
CA GLN A 39 -24.80 11.12 -4.00
C GLN A 39 -25.49 11.24 -5.36
N SER A 40 -24.88 11.96 -6.30
CA SER A 40 -25.39 12.06 -7.68
C SER A 40 -25.34 10.71 -8.41
N PHE A 41 -24.26 9.94 -8.22
CA PHE A 41 -24.17 8.58 -8.77
C PHE A 41 -25.15 7.61 -8.09
N GLU A 42 -25.34 7.72 -6.77
CA GLU A 42 -26.31 6.90 -6.01
C GLU A 42 -27.76 7.18 -6.41
N ALA A 43 -28.09 8.40 -6.85
CA ALA A 43 -29.40 8.75 -7.38
C ALA A 43 -29.73 8.00 -8.69
N LEU A 44 -28.73 7.75 -9.55
CA LEU A 44 -28.90 6.92 -10.75
C LEU A 44 -28.80 5.42 -10.44
N HIS A 45 -27.82 5.03 -9.61
CA HIS A 45 -27.54 3.65 -9.26
C HIS A 45 -27.46 3.51 -7.73
N PRO A 46 -28.50 3.01 -7.04
CA PRO A 46 -28.59 3.01 -5.57
C PRO A 46 -27.43 2.30 -4.84
N ARG A 47 -26.70 1.43 -5.55
CA ARG A 47 -25.55 0.67 -5.03
C ARG A 47 -24.21 1.10 -5.65
N ALA A 48 -24.13 2.30 -6.21
CA ALA A 48 -22.88 2.85 -6.70
C ALA A 48 -21.82 2.88 -5.59
N VAL A 49 -20.57 2.54 -5.94
CA VAL A 49 -19.43 2.57 -5.01
C VAL A 49 -18.43 3.64 -5.46
N ALA A 50 -17.90 4.40 -4.51
CA ALA A 50 -16.76 5.28 -4.73
C ALA A 50 -15.48 4.58 -4.27
N LEU A 51 -14.50 4.44 -5.16
CA LEU A 51 -13.18 3.89 -4.82
C LEU A 51 -12.14 5.02 -4.77
N VAL A 52 -11.34 5.07 -3.70
CA VAL A 52 -10.24 6.02 -3.56
C VAL A 52 -8.93 5.26 -3.53
N VAL A 53 -7.98 5.70 -4.36
CA VAL A 53 -6.64 5.11 -4.43
C VAL A 53 -5.59 6.19 -4.13
N ASP A 54 -4.68 5.92 -3.20
CA ASP A 54 -3.50 6.76 -2.98
C ASP A 54 -2.26 6.08 -3.59
N PRO A 55 -1.81 6.50 -4.80
CA PRO A 55 -0.67 5.88 -5.46
C PRO A 55 0.67 6.23 -4.79
N ILE A 56 0.73 7.30 -3.97
CA ILE A 56 1.98 7.76 -3.35
C ILE A 56 2.26 6.96 -2.07
N GLN A 57 1.22 6.76 -1.25
CA GLN A 57 1.36 5.99 -0.02
C GLN A 57 1.31 4.47 -0.25
N SER A 58 0.87 4.02 -1.43
CA SER A 58 0.89 2.62 -1.82
C SER A 58 2.33 2.12 -2.02
N VAL A 59 2.72 1.09 -1.27
CA VAL A 59 4.05 0.47 -1.32
C VAL A 59 3.97 -1.02 -1.62
N LYS A 60 5.09 -1.66 -1.98
CA LYS A 60 5.13 -3.10 -2.22
C LYS A 60 4.65 -3.84 -0.97
N GLY A 61 3.52 -4.53 -1.07
CA GLY A 61 2.90 -5.29 0.02
C GLY A 61 1.78 -4.57 0.77
N ASN A 62 1.58 -3.26 0.57
CA ASN A 62 0.44 -2.54 1.11
C ASN A 62 -0.10 -1.53 0.09
N VAL A 63 -1.27 -1.82 -0.49
CA VAL A 63 -1.94 -0.93 -1.43
C VAL A 63 -2.96 -0.10 -0.67
N MET A 64 -2.77 1.22 -0.68
CA MET A 64 -3.67 2.18 -0.03
C MET A 64 -4.88 2.41 -0.94
N LEU A 65 -5.90 1.58 -0.72
CA LEU A 65 -7.14 1.56 -1.49
C LEU A 65 -8.30 1.25 -0.56
N ASP A 66 -9.31 2.12 -0.55
CA ASP A 66 -10.54 1.93 0.20
C ASP A 66 -11.76 2.25 -0.67
N ALA A 67 -12.85 1.54 -0.41
CA ALA A 67 -14.15 1.78 -1.02
C ALA A 67 -15.09 2.45 -0.03
N PHE A 68 -15.86 3.41 -0.50
CA PHE A 68 -16.80 4.18 0.29
C PHE A 68 -18.19 4.21 -0.34
N ARG A 69 -19.19 4.41 0.50
CA ARG A 69 -20.57 4.68 0.10
C ARG A 69 -21.17 5.78 0.98
N SER A 70 -22.02 6.61 0.40
CA SER A 70 -22.62 7.70 1.14
C SER A 70 -23.69 7.20 2.11
N ILE A 71 -23.86 7.92 3.22
CA ILE A 71 -24.96 7.72 4.17
C ILE A 71 -25.98 8.80 3.84
N ASN A 72 -27.17 8.40 3.41
CA ASN A 72 -28.24 9.37 3.19
C ASN A 72 -28.86 9.76 4.55
N PRO A 73 -28.69 11.03 5.00
CA PRO A 73 -29.16 11.46 6.31
C PRO A 73 -30.69 11.38 6.48
N LEU A 74 -31.46 11.31 5.38
CA LEU A 74 -32.92 11.16 5.41
C LEU A 74 -33.36 9.70 5.62
N THR A 75 -32.52 8.73 5.28
CA THR A 75 -32.78 7.29 5.50
C THR A 75 -32.26 6.78 6.85
N VAL A 76 -31.46 7.61 7.51
CA VAL A 76 -30.96 7.38 8.86
C VAL A 76 -32.15 7.62 9.80
N ASN A 77 -32.78 6.53 10.24
CA ASN A 77 -33.79 6.54 11.30
C ASN A 77 -33.37 7.52 12.41
N PRO A 78 -34.23 8.38 12.96
CA PRO A 78 -33.86 9.32 14.03
C PRO A 78 -33.29 8.66 15.30
N ARG A 79 -33.37 7.33 15.42
CA ARG A 79 -32.67 6.53 16.45
C ARG A 79 -31.15 6.37 16.22
N LEU A 80 -30.62 6.76 15.06
CA LEU A 80 -29.19 6.73 14.74
C LEU A 80 -28.42 7.94 15.26
N CYS A 81 -29.10 8.91 15.90
CA CYS A 81 -28.46 9.92 16.73
C CYS A 81 -27.96 9.36 18.08
N ALA A 82 -28.20 8.07 18.36
CA ALA A 82 -27.59 7.37 19.49
C ALA A 82 -26.10 7.09 19.20
N PRO A 83 -25.18 7.29 20.16
CA PRO A 83 -23.73 7.07 19.97
C PRO A 83 -23.34 5.65 19.52
N THR A 84 -24.27 4.69 19.61
CA THR A 84 -24.04 3.24 19.41
C THR A 84 -24.67 2.69 18.13
N ALA A 85 -25.38 3.51 17.36
CA ALA A 85 -26.08 3.05 16.17
C ALA A 85 -25.16 3.13 14.94
N GLU A 86 -24.84 1.97 14.35
CA GLU A 86 -24.05 1.93 13.12
C GLU A 86 -24.92 2.34 11.92
N ALA A 87 -24.52 3.41 11.22
CA ALA A 87 -25.17 3.87 9.98
C ALA A 87 -25.05 2.89 8.80
N ARG A 88 -24.47 1.71 9.03
CA ARG A 88 -24.32 0.65 8.03
C ARG A 88 -25.64 -0.08 7.85
N GLN A 89 -26.07 -0.17 6.60
CA GLN A 89 -27.21 -1.00 6.22
C GLN A 89 -26.79 -2.48 6.30
N ILE A 90 -26.86 -3.07 7.51
CA ILE A 90 -26.74 -4.51 7.86
C ILE A 90 -25.95 -5.34 6.83
N THR A 91 -24.62 -5.22 6.85
CA THR A 91 -23.74 -6.19 6.16
C THR A 91 -23.03 -6.97 7.26
N SER A 92 -23.14 -8.30 7.24
CA SER A 92 -22.59 -9.23 8.24
C SER A 92 -21.04 -9.30 8.26
N ASN A 93 -20.36 -8.22 7.88
CA ASN A 93 -18.92 -8.14 7.59
C ASN A 93 -18.14 -7.40 8.70
N MET A 94 -18.71 -7.25 9.90
CA MET A 94 -18.16 -6.41 10.98
C MET A 94 -16.74 -6.79 11.44
N GLY A 95 -16.24 -7.98 11.11
CA GLY A 95 -14.94 -8.48 11.57
C GLY A 95 -13.71 -8.07 10.75
N HIS A 96 -13.85 -7.35 9.64
CA HIS A 96 -12.73 -6.98 8.75
C HIS A 96 -12.58 -5.46 8.54
N LEU A 97 -13.14 -4.65 9.44
CA LEU A 97 -13.02 -3.20 9.35
C LEU A 97 -11.65 -2.74 9.82
N VAL A 98 -10.86 -2.21 8.88
CA VAL A 98 -9.59 -1.54 9.16
C VAL A 98 -9.87 -0.31 10.02
N ARG A 99 -9.07 -0.12 11.07
CA ARG A 99 -9.19 1.04 11.96
C ARG A 99 -9.05 2.32 11.12
N PRO A 100 -10.03 3.23 11.17
CA PRO A 100 -9.96 4.42 10.35
C PRO A 100 -8.87 5.36 10.83
N SER A 101 -8.27 6.10 9.88
CA SER A 101 -7.32 7.16 10.18
C SER A 101 -8.04 8.35 10.84
N LEU A 102 -7.33 9.10 11.69
CA LEU A 102 -7.88 10.29 12.33
C LEU A 102 -8.39 11.30 11.30
N VAL A 103 -7.64 11.47 10.20
CA VAL A 103 -7.99 12.33 9.07
C VAL A 103 -9.33 11.91 8.46
N SER A 104 -9.53 10.61 8.19
CA SER A 104 -10.78 10.09 7.62
C SER A 104 -11.99 10.34 8.54
N THR A 105 -11.82 10.15 9.85
CA THR A 105 -12.85 10.45 10.85
C THR A 105 -13.22 11.93 10.88
N VAL A 106 -12.22 12.83 10.85
CA VAL A 106 -12.44 14.28 10.79
C VAL A 106 -13.19 14.69 9.52
N HIS A 107 -12.92 14.02 8.40
CA HIS A 107 -13.62 14.24 7.13
C HIS A 107 -15.00 13.55 7.03
N GLY A 108 -15.50 12.99 8.13
CA GLY A 108 -16.90 12.55 8.23
C GLY A 108 -17.13 11.07 7.95
N LEU A 109 -16.10 10.23 8.03
CA LEU A 109 -16.27 8.78 8.06
C LEU A 109 -17.12 8.37 9.29
N GLY A 110 -18.19 7.61 9.04
CA GLY A 110 -19.17 7.20 10.05
C GLY A 110 -20.37 8.14 10.19
N LEU A 111 -20.28 9.36 9.65
CA LEU A 111 -21.38 10.34 9.65
C LEU A 111 -21.97 10.55 8.25
N ARG A 112 -21.12 10.85 7.27
CA ARG A 112 -21.53 11.20 5.89
C ARG A 112 -21.35 10.04 4.92
N TYR A 113 -20.40 9.16 5.20
CA TYR A 113 -20.11 7.97 4.40
C TYR A 113 -19.51 6.89 5.29
N TYR A 114 -19.50 5.65 4.82
CA TYR A 114 -18.87 4.54 5.52
C TYR A 114 -17.91 3.80 4.58
N SER A 115 -16.84 3.24 5.17
CA SER A 115 -15.86 2.41 4.45
C SER A 115 -16.36 0.97 4.31
N MET A 116 -16.11 0.36 3.15
CA MET A 116 -16.38 -1.02 2.83
C MET A 116 -15.08 -1.79 2.62
N ASN A 117 -15.02 -3.01 3.13
CA ASN A 117 -13.85 -3.86 2.95
C ASN A 117 -13.73 -4.28 1.47
N CYS A 118 -12.52 -4.17 0.93
CA CYS A 118 -12.18 -4.59 -0.42
C CYS A 118 -11.51 -5.97 -0.40
N ALA A 119 -12.05 -6.91 -1.16
CA ALA A 119 -11.46 -8.23 -1.33
C ALA A 119 -11.01 -8.44 -2.78
N TYR A 120 -9.81 -8.98 -2.95
CA TYR A 120 -9.25 -9.26 -4.26
C TYR A 120 -9.52 -10.71 -4.64
N LYS A 121 -10.16 -10.92 -5.80
CA LYS A 121 -10.36 -12.25 -6.37
C LYS A 121 -9.54 -12.38 -7.63
N LEU A 122 -8.51 -13.22 -7.58
CA LEU A 122 -7.68 -13.57 -8.72
C LEU A 122 -8.08 -14.96 -9.21
N THR A 123 -8.23 -15.13 -10.52
CA THR A 123 -8.42 -16.44 -11.12
C THR A 123 -7.10 -17.19 -11.17
N THR A 124 -7.15 -18.53 -11.22
CA THR A 124 -5.95 -19.37 -11.33
C THR A 124 -5.13 -19.06 -12.59
N ARG A 125 -5.78 -18.63 -13.67
CA ARG A 125 -5.10 -18.26 -14.93
C ARG A 125 -4.33 -16.95 -14.77
N GLU A 126 -4.95 -15.93 -14.18
CA GLU A 126 -4.30 -14.64 -13.90
C GLU A 126 -3.13 -14.83 -12.93
N GLN A 127 -3.31 -15.61 -11.86
CA GLN A 127 -2.23 -15.88 -10.91
C GLN A 127 -1.04 -16.56 -11.61
N LYS A 128 -1.30 -17.59 -12.44
CA LYS A 128 -0.25 -18.25 -13.23
C LYS A 128 0.43 -17.28 -14.18
N MET A 129 -0.32 -16.45 -14.90
CA MET A 129 0.21 -15.45 -15.83
C MET A 129 1.11 -14.43 -15.12
N LEU A 130 0.64 -13.85 -14.00
CA LEU A 130 1.38 -12.87 -13.22
C LEU A 130 2.67 -13.48 -12.64
N MET A 131 2.61 -14.72 -12.16
CA MET A 131 3.81 -15.43 -11.68
C MET A 131 4.84 -15.64 -12.81
N ARG A 132 4.42 -15.87 -14.05
CA ARG A 132 5.34 -16.03 -15.18
C ARG A 132 6.05 -14.74 -15.56
N LEU A 133 5.39 -13.59 -15.46
CA LEU A 133 5.99 -12.30 -15.79
C LEU A 133 7.15 -11.91 -14.86
N ASN A 134 7.09 -12.34 -13.59
CA ASN A 134 8.13 -12.04 -12.61
C ASN A 134 9.24 -13.11 -12.53
N GLN A 135 9.11 -14.22 -13.27
CA GLN A 135 10.12 -15.28 -13.26
C GLN A 135 11.33 -14.90 -14.11
N LYS A 136 12.54 -15.05 -13.55
CA LYS A 136 13.77 -14.98 -14.34
C LYS A 136 13.75 -16.07 -15.41
N THR A 137 14.20 -15.72 -16.59
CA THR A 137 14.29 -16.69 -17.69
C THR A 137 15.47 -17.62 -17.44
N TRP A 138 15.40 -18.87 -17.89
CA TRP A 138 16.51 -19.82 -17.81
C TRP A 138 17.80 -19.29 -18.49
N ILE A 139 17.64 -18.42 -19.49
CA ILE A 139 18.72 -17.71 -20.19
C ILE A 139 19.54 -16.85 -19.23
N ASP A 140 18.92 -16.28 -18.19
CA ASP A 140 19.65 -15.49 -17.20
C ASP A 140 20.67 -16.35 -16.41
N GLY A 141 20.45 -17.67 -16.31
CA GLY A 141 21.42 -18.60 -15.73
C GLY A 141 22.58 -18.95 -16.68
N MET A 142 22.40 -18.79 -17.99
CA MET A 142 23.45 -19.01 -18.99
C MET A 142 24.23 -17.74 -19.32
N LYS A 143 23.79 -16.58 -18.82
CA LYS A 143 24.54 -15.33 -18.94
C LYS A 143 25.75 -15.37 -17.99
N ILE A 144 26.88 -15.79 -18.53
CA ILE A 144 28.16 -15.71 -17.83
C ILE A 144 28.58 -14.23 -17.76
N ARG A 145 28.87 -13.75 -16.54
CA ARG A 145 29.46 -12.41 -16.35
C ARG A 145 30.86 -12.39 -16.96
N LYS A 146 31.25 -11.28 -17.59
CA LYS A 146 32.60 -11.13 -18.15
C LYS A 146 33.65 -11.37 -17.07
N PHE A 147 34.67 -12.18 -17.36
CA PHE A 147 35.71 -12.52 -16.39
C PHE A 147 36.43 -11.29 -15.84
N SER A 148 36.73 -10.31 -16.69
CA SER A 148 37.35 -9.04 -16.27
C SER A 148 36.49 -8.25 -15.26
N ALA A 149 35.17 -8.23 -15.45
CA ALA A 149 34.26 -7.56 -14.51
C ALA A 149 34.15 -8.32 -13.18
N CYS A 150 34.24 -9.66 -13.21
CA CYS A 150 34.28 -10.49 -12.02
C CYS A 150 35.58 -10.26 -11.23
N GLU A 151 36.73 -10.24 -11.92
CA GLU A 151 38.03 -9.97 -11.31
C GLU A 151 38.07 -8.59 -10.65
N GLN A 152 37.58 -7.56 -11.33
CA GLN A 152 37.51 -6.20 -10.78
C GLN A 152 36.58 -6.14 -9.56
N SER A 153 35.37 -6.70 -9.66
CA SER A 153 34.43 -6.73 -8.53
C SER A 153 35.00 -7.50 -7.32
N ASN A 154 35.71 -8.60 -7.55
CA ASN A 154 36.33 -9.37 -6.48
C ASN A 154 37.47 -8.58 -5.81
N SER A 155 38.31 -7.91 -6.60
CA SER A 155 39.37 -7.03 -6.08
C SER A 155 38.77 -5.91 -5.24
N ASP A 156 37.74 -5.23 -5.74
CA ASP A 156 37.08 -4.12 -5.04
C ASP A 156 36.45 -4.60 -3.72
N ASN A 157 35.73 -5.73 -3.74
CA ASN A 157 35.13 -6.32 -2.54
C ASN A 157 36.18 -6.71 -1.50
N ILE A 158 37.31 -7.31 -1.90
CA ILE A 158 38.40 -7.68 -0.98
C ILE A 158 39.05 -6.43 -0.39
N GLN A 159 39.27 -5.39 -1.20
CA GLN A 159 39.81 -4.13 -0.70
C GLN A 159 38.87 -3.45 0.30
N GLU A 160 37.55 -3.50 0.06
CA GLU A 160 36.55 -3.02 1.03
C GLU A 160 36.55 -3.85 2.31
N MET A 161 36.57 -5.18 2.21
CA MET A 161 36.66 -6.08 3.37
C MET A 161 37.92 -5.81 4.19
N LEU A 162 39.07 -5.55 3.56
CA LEU A 162 40.32 -5.24 4.24
C LEU A 162 40.19 -3.93 5.03
N LYS A 163 39.59 -2.89 4.43
CA LYS A 163 39.31 -1.62 5.13
C LYS A 163 38.38 -1.84 6.34
N LEU A 164 37.32 -2.63 6.17
CA LEU A 164 36.39 -2.96 7.25
C LEU A 164 37.06 -3.76 8.37
N ALA A 165 37.91 -4.73 8.04
CA ALA A 165 38.66 -5.52 9.01
C ALA A 165 39.64 -4.67 9.82
N GLN A 166 40.30 -3.68 9.19
CA GLN A 166 41.15 -2.72 9.90
C GLN A 166 40.35 -1.85 10.88
N ILE A 167 39.16 -1.38 10.48
CA ILE A 167 38.26 -0.60 11.35
C ILE A 167 37.79 -1.48 12.51
N PHE A 168 37.33 -2.70 12.22
CA PHE A 168 36.88 -3.65 13.23
C PHE A 168 37.97 -4.02 14.23
N THR A 169 39.21 -4.21 13.76
CA THR A 169 40.36 -4.46 14.63
C THR A 169 40.62 -3.26 15.54
N LYS A 170 40.60 -2.03 15.00
CA LYS A 170 40.72 -0.79 15.79
C LYS A 170 39.62 -0.68 16.84
N ASP A 171 38.38 -1.00 16.48
CA ASP A 171 37.22 -0.94 17.39
C ASP A 171 37.29 -2.00 18.51
N ILE A 172 37.89 -3.18 18.26
CA ILE A 172 38.13 -4.19 19.30
C ILE A 172 39.26 -3.76 20.23
N THR A 173 40.37 -3.24 19.68
CA THR A 173 41.55 -2.84 20.45
C THR A 173 41.36 -1.54 21.22
N GLY A 174 40.39 -0.70 20.80
CA GLY A 174 40.09 0.55 21.48
C GLY A 174 39.45 0.36 22.85
N GLU A 175 39.59 1.36 23.72
CA GLU A 175 38.97 1.35 25.04
C GLU A 175 37.44 1.27 24.93
N LYS A 176 36.87 0.20 25.46
CA LYS A 176 35.42 0.06 25.60
C LYS A 176 34.97 0.87 26.82
N PRO A 177 34.09 1.88 26.65
CA PRO A 177 33.53 2.59 27.80
C PRO A 177 32.71 1.63 28.67
N ALA A 178 32.71 1.83 29.98
CA ALA A 178 32.09 0.92 30.95
C ALA A 178 30.55 0.85 30.80
N ASN A 179 29.91 1.90 30.26
CA ASN A 179 28.45 2.00 30.14
C ASN A 179 27.95 1.65 28.73
N THR A 180 26.92 0.80 28.66
CA THR A 180 26.29 0.35 27.40
C THR A 180 25.64 1.49 26.60
N SER A 181 25.09 2.49 27.28
CA SER A 181 24.46 3.68 26.65
C SER A 181 25.48 4.58 25.97
N GLU A 182 26.64 4.81 26.59
CA GLU A 182 27.74 5.60 26.00
C GLU A 182 28.37 4.89 24.80
N GLN A 183 28.41 3.55 24.81
CA GLN A 183 28.82 2.75 23.65
C GLN A 183 27.86 2.96 22.46
N GLN A 184 26.54 2.97 22.70
CA GLN A 184 25.54 3.20 21.65
C GLN A 184 25.63 4.62 21.07
N ILE A 185 25.85 5.63 21.93
CA ILE A 185 26.02 7.02 21.48
C ILE A 185 27.30 7.18 20.64
N LYS A 186 28.42 6.54 21.02
CA LYS A 186 29.66 6.56 20.23
C LYS A 186 29.55 5.85 18.87
N ARG A 187 28.67 4.85 18.76
CA ARG A 187 28.41 4.14 17.49
C ARG A 187 27.49 4.93 16.55
N TYR A 188 26.68 5.82 17.10
CA TYR A 188 25.75 6.62 16.30
C TYR A 188 26.51 7.51 15.29
N GLY A 189 26.22 7.33 13.99
CA GLY A 189 26.89 8.04 12.90
C GLY A 189 28.25 7.48 12.48
N ARG A 190 28.72 6.37 13.08
CA ARG A 190 29.89 5.61 12.62
C ARG A 190 29.44 4.32 11.92
N LEU A 191 30.28 3.82 11.03
CA LEU A 191 30.01 2.60 10.28
C LEU A 191 30.27 1.38 11.17
N ASP A 192 29.23 0.58 11.45
CA ASP A 192 29.36 -0.65 12.22
C ASP A 192 30.04 -1.74 11.36
N ALA A 193 31.38 -1.80 11.44
CA ALA A 193 32.20 -2.70 10.64
C ALA A 193 31.86 -4.19 10.86
N LYS A 194 31.35 -4.55 12.05
CA LYS A 194 30.91 -5.92 12.35
C LYS A 194 29.72 -6.34 11.50
N GLN A 195 28.65 -5.55 11.52
CA GLN A 195 27.42 -5.87 10.78
C GLN A 195 27.70 -5.92 9.27
N LYS A 196 28.51 -4.99 8.77
CA LYS A 196 28.84 -4.89 7.35
C LYS A 196 29.81 -5.96 6.83
N LEU A 197 30.52 -6.67 7.72
CA LEU A 197 31.33 -7.84 7.37
C LEU A 197 30.51 -9.14 7.38
N GLU A 198 29.37 -9.15 8.08
CA GLU A 198 28.43 -10.28 8.11
C GLU A 198 27.45 -10.25 6.91
N GLU A 199 27.16 -9.06 6.36
CA GLU A 199 26.41 -8.82 5.11
C GLU A 199 27.22 -9.19 3.85
#